data_AF-A0A850LP74-F1
#
_entry.id   AF-A0A850LP74-F1
#
_cell.length_a   1.000
_cell.length_b   1.000
_cell.length_c   1.000
_cell.angle_alpha   90.00
_cell.angle_beta   90.00
_cell.angle_gamma   90.00
#
_symmetry.space_group_name_H-M   'P 1'
#
loop_
_entity.id
_entity.type
_entity.pdbx_description
1 polymer ?
#
loop_
_entity_poly.entity_id
_entity_poly.type
_entity_poly.pdbx_seq_one_letter_code
_entity_poly.pdbx_strand_id
1 'polypeptide(L)'
;MKQKTKEIIKDFLNKEHLIPPRLWREILWLQDDRKLGITRDKRFFWIDKTGKHEGNLQNFFRKNKGHWKDHQILERLKDYQLFFKLDTLTAREIINCKNVEIRSLLMRRFGIDKLFRELGGFVEHQDGSSQLIVVNLGKNMDPMKLVKVRDATTKEFYVLAVPHSVHTCKEAIAWTFGLTIEEYNPIKET
;
A
#
# COMPACT_ATOMS: atom_id res chain seq x y z
N MET A 1 9.09 -17.21 -19.28
CA MET A 1 9.24 -16.82 -17.87
C MET A 1 10.58 -17.28 -17.33
N LYS A 2 11.41 -16.34 -16.88
CA LYS A 2 12.73 -16.56 -16.30
C LYS A 2 12.66 -17.31 -14.96
N GLN A 3 13.76 -17.99 -14.61
CA GLN A 3 13.85 -18.80 -13.38
C GLN A 3 13.59 -17.98 -12.11
N LYS A 4 14.22 -16.80 -11.98
CA LYS A 4 14.01 -15.86 -10.87
C LYS A 4 12.52 -15.51 -10.64
N THR A 5 11.77 -15.29 -11.72
CA THR A 5 10.34 -14.97 -11.65
C THR A 5 9.53 -16.17 -11.15
N LYS A 6 9.87 -17.40 -11.59
CA LYS A 6 9.22 -18.62 -11.09
C LYS A 6 9.43 -18.81 -9.59
N GLU A 7 10.64 -18.55 -9.09
CA GLU A 7 10.98 -18.67 -7.67
C GLU A 7 10.21 -17.67 -6.82
N ILE A 8 10.13 -16.41 -7.24
CA ILE A 8 9.37 -15.39 -6.53
C ILE A 8 7.87 -15.71 -6.50
N ILE A 9 7.30 -16.18 -7.61
CA ILE A 9 5.89 -16.62 -7.64
C ILE A 9 5.69 -17.81 -6.69
N LYS A 10 6.61 -18.78 -6.68
CA LYS A 10 6.52 -19.93 -5.79
C LYS A 10 6.54 -19.51 -4.32
N ASP A 11 7.48 -18.65 -3.94
CA ASP A 11 7.57 -18.12 -2.58
C ASP A 11 6.32 -17.34 -2.19
N PHE A 12 5.81 -16.51 -3.10
CA PHE A 12 4.59 -15.75 -2.93
C PHE A 12 3.35 -16.63 -2.70
N LEU A 13 3.16 -17.66 -3.52
CA LEU A 13 2.04 -18.59 -3.36
C LEU A 13 2.12 -19.36 -2.04
N ASN A 14 3.32 -19.78 -1.61
CA ASN A 14 3.51 -20.48 -0.34
C ASN A 14 3.21 -19.60 0.87
N LYS A 15 3.44 -18.29 0.75
CA LYS A 15 3.26 -17.29 1.81
C LYS A 15 2.00 -16.44 1.64
N GLU A 16 1.07 -16.88 0.80
CA GLU A 16 -0.16 -16.12 0.48
C GLU A 16 -0.98 -15.79 1.75
N HIS A 17 -0.95 -16.66 2.75
CA HIS A 17 -1.62 -16.49 4.05
C HIS A 17 -1.14 -15.27 4.86
N LEU A 18 0.06 -14.75 4.60
CA LEU A 18 0.59 -13.56 5.29
C LEU A 18 -0.04 -12.25 4.76
N ILE A 19 -0.66 -12.32 3.58
CA ILE A 19 -1.26 -11.19 2.88
C ILE A 19 -2.74 -11.06 3.30
N PRO A 20 -3.15 -9.91 3.87
CA PRO A 20 -4.54 -9.65 4.20
C PRO A 20 -5.50 -9.91 3.02
N PRO A 21 -6.62 -10.61 3.22
CA PRO A 21 -7.51 -10.98 2.12
C PRO A 21 -8.03 -9.81 1.27
N ARG A 22 -8.15 -8.63 1.86
CA ARG A 22 -8.60 -7.41 1.17
C ARG A 22 -7.61 -6.92 0.10
N LEU A 23 -6.32 -7.20 0.26
CA LEU A 23 -5.28 -6.85 -0.70
C LEU A 23 -5.30 -7.73 -1.96
N TRP A 24 -6.00 -8.88 -1.95
CA TRP A 24 -6.13 -9.70 -3.16
C TRP A 24 -6.81 -8.94 -4.30
N ARG A 25 -7.69 -7.98 -3.99
CA ARG A 25 -8.29 -7.12 -5.01
C ARG A 25 -7.25 -6.25 -5.72
N GLU A 26 -6.27 -5.73 -4.98
CA GLU A 26 -5.15 -4.93 -5.52
C GLU A 26 -4.12 -5.79 -6.26
N ILE A 27 -3.89 -7.03 -5.81
CA ILE A 27 -3.07 -8.04 -6.54
C ILE A 27 -3.64 -8.28 -7.95
N LEU A 28 -4.95 -8.10 -8.10
CA LEU A 28 -5.70 -8.39 -9.32
C LEU A 28 -6.10 -7.12 -10.08
N TRP A 29 -5.79 -5.93 -9.56
CA TRP A 29 -5.77 -4.68 -10.31
C TRP A 29 -4.51 -4.60 -11.19
N LEU A 30 -4.38 -5.64 -11.99
CA LEU A 30 -3.73 -5.67 -13.29
C LEU A 30 -4.62 -4.87 -14.26
N GLN A 31 -4.90 -3.61 -13.92
CA GLN A 31 -6.02 -2.80 -14.44
C GLN A 31 -6.10 -2.68 -15.97
N ASP A 32 -5.09 -3.15 -16.69
CA ASP A 32 -5.01 -3.13 -18.13
C ASP A 32 -5.53 -4.41 -18.80
N ASP A 33 -5.92 -5.46 -18.06
CA ASP A 33 -6.49 -6.69 -18.65
C ASP A 33 -7.83 -7.10 -18.04
N ARG A 34 -8.91 -6.66 -18.70
CA ARG A 34 -10.31 -7.02 -18.37
C ARG A 34 -10.58 -8.52 -18.46
N LYS A 35 -9.66 -9.31 -19.00
CA LYS A 35 -9.78 -10.77 -19.04
C LYS A 35 -9.45 -11.43 -17.72
N LEU A 36 -8.87 -10.73 -16.74
CA LEU A 36 -8.45 -11.29 -15.45
C LEU A 36 -9.13 -10.55 -14.30
N GLY A 37 -9.42 -11.22 -13.19
CA GLY A 37 -9.92 -10.53 -12.00
C GLY A 37 -10.33 -11.44 -10.84
N ILE A 38 -11.10 -10.87 -9.91
CA ILE A 38 -11.63 -11.57 -8.73
C ILE A 38 -13.11 -11.30 -8.54
N THR A 39 -13.82 -12.34 -8.15
CA THR A 39 -15.22 -12.27 -7.76
C THR A 39 -15.36 -11.75 -6.33
N ARG A 40 -16.59 -11.39 -5.93
CA ARG A 40 -16.91 -10.99 -4.55
C ARG A 40 -16.58 -12.10 -3.54
N ASP A 41 -16.70 -13.36 -3.96
CA ASP A 41 -16.40 -14.54 -3.14
C ASP A 41 -14.91 -14.91 -3.12
N LYS A 42 -14.04 -13.97 -3.52
CA LYS A 42 -12.57 -14.14 -3.54
C LYS A 42 -12.08 -15.25 -4.47
N ARG A 43 -12.90 -15.67 -5.45
CA ARG A 43 -12.45 -16.56 -6.54
C ARG A 43 -11.84 -15.76 -7.67
N PHE A 44 -10.70 -16.23 -8.15
CA PHE A 44 -9.97 -15.64 -9.26
C PHE A 44 -10.60 -16.09 -10.57
N PHE A 45 -10.79 -15.18 -11.53
CA PHE A 45 -11.29 -15.51 -12.86
C PHE A 45 -10.31 -15.13 -13.97
N TRP A 46 -10.37 -15.85 -15.08
CA TRP A 46 -9.68 -15.51 -16.32
C TRP A 46 -10.55 -15.84 -17.54
N ILE A 47 -10.42 -15.05 -18.60
CA ILE A 47 -11.15 -15.22 -19.86
C ILE A 47 -10.13 -15.56 -20.94
N ASP A 48 -10.30 -16.73 -21.55
CA ASP A 48 -9.52 -17.16 -22.70
C ASP A 48 -10.44 -17.46 -23.90
N LYS A 49 -9.90 -18.10 -24.93
CA LYS A 49 -10.66 -18.44 -26.15
C LYS A 49 -11.80 -19.43 -25.90
N THR A 50 -11.75 -20.20 -24.81
CA THR A 50 -12.78 -21.20 -24.49
C THR A 50 -13.83 -20.67 -23.53
N GLY A 51 -13.68 -19.43 -23.03
CA GLY A 51 -14.66 -18.76 -22.18
C GLY A 51 -14.08 -18.26 -20.86
N LYS A 52 -14.98 -17.99 -19.91
CA LYS A 52 -14.65 -17.55 -18.56
C LYS A 52 -14.43 -18.75 -17.65
N HIS A 53 -13.34 -18.72 -16.89
CA HIS A 53 -12.96 -19.73 -15.92
C HIS A 53 -12.78 -19.12 -14.54
N GLU A 54 -12.94 -19.92 -13.48
CA GLU A 54 -12.77 -19.47 -12.09
C GLU A 54 -12.02 -20.49 -11.22
N GLY A 55 -11.18 -20.01 -10.29
CA GLY A 55 -10.34 -20.85 -9.43
C GLY A 55 -9.76 -20.11 -8.23
N ASN A 56 -8.86 -20.78 -7.51
CA ASN A 56 -8.05 -20.15 -6.46
C ASN A 56 -6.81 -19.46 -7.06
N LEU A 57 -6.03 -18.76 -6.22
CA LEU A 57 -4.83 -18.04 -6.63
C LEU A 57 -3.81 -18.95 -7.35
N GLN A 58 -3.60 -20.16 -6.82
CA GLN A 58 -2.66 -21.14 -7.36
C GLN A 58 -3.07 -21.57 -8.78
N ASN A 59 -4.36 -21.87 -8.98
CA ASN A 59 -4.94 -22.20 -10.28
C ASN A 59 -4.81 -21.03 -11.25
N PHE A 60 -5.12 -19.83 -10.80
CA PHE A 60 -5.01 -18.61 -11.59
C PHE A 60 -3.57 -18.37 -12.08
N PHE A 61 -2.58 -18.39 -11.19
CA PHE A 61 -1.17 -18.22 -11.59
C PHE A 61 -0.73 -19.35 -12.52
N ARG A 62 -1.12 -20.60 -12.26
CA ARG A 62 -0.77 -21.75 -13.11
C ARG A 62 -1.28 -21.59 -14.54
N LYS A 63 -2.51 -21.10 -14.72
CA LYS A 63 -3.14 -20.92 -16.03
C LYS A 63 -2.69 -19.65 -16.74
N ASN A 64 -2.33 -18.61 -16.00
CA ASN A 64 -2.01 -17.29 -16.55
C ASN A 64 -0.51 -16.96 -16.58
N LYS A 65 0.39 -17.94 -16.40
CA LYS A 65 1.86 -17.74 -16.43
C LYS A 65 2.37 -17.01 -17.68
N GLY A 66 1.67 -17.12 -18.80
CA GLY A 66 2.05 -16.49 -20.08
C GLY A 66 1.43 -15.12 -20.35
N HIS A 67 0.49 -14.66 -19.52
CA HIS A 67 -0.22 -13.40 -19.75
C HIS A 67 0.64 -12.16 -19.42
N TRP A 68 1.62 -12.27 -18.53
CA TRP A 68 2.44 -11.14 -18.09
C TRP A 68 3.90 -11.30 -18.47
N LYS A 69 4.54 -10.17 -18.76
CA LYS A 69 5.99 -10.10 -18.89
C LYS A 69 6.62 -10.21 -17.50
N ASP A 70 7.75 -10.91 -17.41
CA ASP A 70 8.45 -11.14 -16.12
C ASP A 70 8.64 -9.87 -15.29
N HIS A 71 8.99 -8.73 -15.91
CA HIS A 71 9.19 -7.48 -15.19
C HIS A 71 7.90 -6.93 -14.56
N GLN A 72 6.75 -7.08 -15.22
CA GLN A 72 5.46 -6.65 -14.68
C GLN A 72 5.11 -7.47 -13.44
N ILE A 73 5.36 -8.78 -13.47
CA ILE A 73 5.15 -9.65 -12.31
C ILE A 73 6.04 -9.20 -11.14
N LEU A 74 7.33 -9.01 -11.42
CA LEU A 74 8.30 -8.65 -10.39
C LEU A 74 8.01 -7.28 -9.77
N GLU A 75 7.66 -6.29 -10.60
CA GLU A 75 7.28 -4.96 -10.11
C GLU A 75 6.05 -5.02 -9.23
N ARG A 76 5.02 -5.76 -9.65
CA ARG A 76 3.74 -5.87 -8.92
C ARG A 76 3.91 -6.60 -7.58
N LEU A 77 4.73 -7.64 -7.54
CA LEU A 77 4.96 -8.41 -6.31
C LEU A 77 5.95 -7.76 -5.34
N LYS A 78 6.71 -6.76 -5.77
CA LYS A 78 7.79 -6.14 -4.98
C LYS A 78 7.34 -5.67 -3.60
N ASP A 79 6.24 -4.92 -3.53
CA ASP A 79 5.73 -4.40 -2.27
C ASP A 79 5.09 -5.50 -1.40
N TYR A 80 4.54 -6.55 -2.00
CA TYR A 80 3.99 -7.69 -1.26
C TYR A 80 5.06 -8.51 -0.56
N GLN A 81 6.27 -8.56 -1.11
CA GLN A 81 7.40 -9.25 -0.47
C GLN A 81 7.74 -8.66 0.90
N LEU A 82 7.33 -7.42 1.20
CA LEU A 82 7.48 -6.83 2.52
C LEU A 82 6.71 -7.61 3.60
N PHE A 83 5.58 -8.24 3.26
CA PHE A 83 4.84 -9.11 4.20
C PHE A 83 5.60 -10.39 4.56
N PHE A 84 6.64 -10.77 3.82
CA PHE A 84 7.38 -12.02 4.06
C PHE A 84 8.57 -11.85 4.99
N LYS A 85 8.84 -10.62 5.42
CA LYS A 85 9.97 -10.25 6.26
C LYS A 85 9.57 -9.30 7.39
N LEU A 86 8.36 -9.49 7.93
CA LEU A 86 7.79 -8.60 8.96
C LEU A 86 8.73 -8.43 10.17
N ASP A 87 9.43 -9.49 10.56
CA ASP A 87 10.35 -9.49 11.71
C ASP A 87 11.60 -8.64 11.49
N THR A 88 12.02 -8.48 10.23
CA THR A 88 13.20 -7.69 9.84
C THR A 88 12.82 -6.45 9.02
N LEU A 89 11.54 -6.12 8.98
CA LEU A 89 11.03 -5.00 8.20
C LEU A 89 11.52 -3.70 8.82
N THR A 90 11.97 -2.76 8.00
CA THR A 90 12.42 -1.44 8.45
C THR A 90 11.39 -0.36 8.12
N ALA A 91 11.37 0.72 8.90
CA ALA A 91 10.50 1.87 8.65
C ALA A 91 10.75 2.49 7.28
N ARG A 92 12.01 2.51 6.83
CA ARG A 92 12.41 3.02 5.50
C ARG A 92 11.83 2.18 4.36
N GLU A 93 11.78 0.86 4.50
CA GLU A 93 11.16 -0.01 3.50
C GLU A 93 9.65 0.18 3.42
N ILE A 94 9.00 0.40 4.57
CA ILE A 94 7.57 0.71 4.62
C ILE A 94 7.27 2.01 3.90
N ILE A 95 8.04 3.07 4.18
CA ILE A 95 7.82 4.38 3.56
C ILE A 95 8.03 4.35 2.04
N ASN A 96 9.04 3.60 1.58
CA ASN A 96 9.34 3.41 0.16
C ASN A 96 8.39 2.44 -0.57
N CYS A 97 7.45 1.80 0.14
CA CYS A 97 6.39 1.01 -0.46
C CYS A 97 5.53 1.91 -1.36
N LYS A 98 5.43 1.56 -2.66
CA LYS A 98 4.71 2.36 -3.65
C LYS A 98 3.20 2.20 -3.50
N ASN A 99 2.74 0.98 -3.24
CA ASN A 99 1.33 0.71 -3.03
C ASN A 99 0.88 1.29 -1.67
N VAL A 100 -0.04 2.26 -1.73
CA VAL A 100 -0.53 3.00 -0.56
C VAL A 100 -1.27 2.09 0.42
N GLU A 101 -2.02 1.10 -0.07
CA GLU A 101 -2.79 0.19 0.78
C GLU A 101 -1.88 -0.80 1.53
N ILE A 102 -0.86 -1.33 0.84
CA ILE A 102 0.19 -2.16 1.46
C ILE A 102 0.95 -1.32 2.49
N ARG A 103 1.40 -0.12 2.11
CA ARG A 103 2.11 0.79 3.02
C ARG A 103 1.30 1.05 4.28
N SER A 104 0.04 1.44 4.15
CA SER A 104 -0.87 1.68 5.29
C SER A 104 -1.01 0.46 6.21
N LEU A 105 -1.11 -0.75 5.65
CA LEU A 105 -1.16 -1.98 6.45
C LEU A 105 0.13 -2.27 7.18
N LEU A 106 1.27 -2.12 6.49
CA LEU A 106 2.58 -2.32 7.08
C LEU A 106 2.83 -1.31 8.19
N MET A 107 2.49 -0.04 8.00
CA MET A 107 2.60 1.00 9.03
C MET A 107 1.78 0.66 10.28
N ARG A 108 0.54 0.17 10.11
CA ARG A 108 -0.29 -0.26 11.24
C ARG A 108 0.31 -1.46 11.97
N ARG A 109 0.75 -2.49 11.24
CA ARG A 109 1.40 -3.67 11.83
C ARG A 109 2.73 -3.34 12.51
N PHE A 110 3.49 -2.42 11.94
CA PHE A 110 4.78 -1.99 12.46
C PHE A 110 4.67 -1.12 13.71
N GLY A 111 3.54 -0.40 13.84
CA GLY A 111 3.30 0.58 14.88
C GLY A 111 3.80 1.95 14.45
N ILE A 112 2.90 2.93 14.46
CA ILE A 112 3.16 4.30 14.01
C ILE A 112 4.27 4.95 14.85
N ASP A 113 4.25 4.78 16.17
CA ASP A 113 5.26 5.40 17.04
C ASP A 113 6.64 4.78 16.84
N LYS A 114 6.72 3.46 16.62
CA LYS A 114 7.97 2.78 16.25
C LYS A 114 8.50 3.29 14.91
N LEU A 115 7.62 3.43 13.92
CA LEU A 115 7.95 3.94 12.60
C LEU A 115 8.60 5.32 12.68
N PHE A 116 8.01 6.26 13.44
CA PHE A 116 8.57 7.60 13.57
C PHE A 116 9.88 7.63 14.35
N ARG A 117 10.01 6.84 15.42
CA ARG A 117 11.28 6.72 16.15
C ARG A 117 12.41 6.23 15.25
N GLU A 118 12.16 5.22 14.42
CA GLU A 118 13.19 4.66 13.53
C GLU A 118 13.55 5.61 12.38
N LEU A 119 12.58 6.38 11.90
CA LEU A 119 12.79 7.38 10.85
C LEU A 119 13.43 8.68 11.36
N GLY A 120 13.50 8.90 12.67
CA GLY A 120 14.00 10.14 13.26
C GLY A 120 13.17 11.36 12.86
N GLY A 121 11.85 11.19 12.67
CA GLY A 121 10.97 12.27 12.30
C GLY A 121 10.62 13.18 13.47
N PHE A 122 10.34 14.46 13.19
CA PHE A 122 9.83 15.42 14.18
C PHE A 122 8.43 15.90 13.79
N VAL A 123 7.62 16.25 14.78
CA VAL A 123 6.30 16.84 14.58
C VAL A 123 6.48 18.32 14.21
N GLU A 124 6.16 18.67 12.96
CA GLU A 124 6.22 20.05 12.46
C GLU A 124 4.96 20.83 12.86
N HIS A 125 3.80 20.19 12.88
CA HIS A 125 2.53 20.77 13.31
C HIS A 125 1.67 19.72 14.01
N GLN A 126 0.88 20.13 15.00
CA GLN A 126 -0.09 19.27 15.67
C GLN A 126 -1.42 19.99 15.81
N ASP A 127 -2.52 19.28 15.54
CA ASP A 127 -3.88 19.79 15.68
C ASP A 127 -4.78 18.69 16.23
N GLY A 128 -5.22 18.84 17.48
CA GLY A 128 -5.93 17.80 18.22
C GLY A 128 -5.14 16.48 18.23
N SER A 129 -5.74 15.45 17.61
CA SER A 129 -5.13 14.12 17.46
C SER A 129 -4.30 13.93 16.18
N SER A 130 -4.30 14.93 15.29
CA SER A 130 -3.58 14.92 14.03
C SER A 130 -2.17 15.50 14.18
N GLN A 131 -1.20 14.94 13.46
CA GLN A 131 0.20 15.38 13.50
C GLN A 131 0.76 15.44 12.07
N LEU A 132 1.33 16.57 11.69
CA LEU A 132 2.18 16.72 10.52
C LEU A 132 3.63 16.45 10.94
N ILE A 133 4.27 15.51 10.27
CA ILE A 133 5.54 14.94 10.68
C ILE A 133 6.49 15.02 9.50
N VAL A 134 7.69 15.53 9.76
CA VAL A 134 8.78 15.61 8.79
C VAL A 134 9.76 14.50 9.09
N VAL A 135 10.02 13.66 8.10
CA VAL A 135 10.97 12.55 8.17
C VAL A 135 12.18 12.84 7.31
N ASN A 136 13.37 12.81 7.90
CA ASN A 136 14.62 12.95 7.15
C ASN A 136 14.97 11.60 6.48
N LEU A 137 15.01 11.58 5.14
CA LEU A 137 15.39 10.39 4.37
C LEU A 137 16.91 10.26 4.16
N GLY A 138 17.72 11.08 4.82
CA GLY A 138 19.17 11.12 4.70
C GLY A 138 19.66 12.27 3.80
N LYS A 139 20.99 12.46 3.76
CA LYS A 139 21.63 13.68 3.25
C LYS A 139 21.35 14.03 1.76
N ASN A 140 20.93 13.05 0.95
CA ASN A 140 20.76 13.22 -0.50
C ASN A 140 19.31 13.05 -0.96
N MET A 141 18.34 13.09 -0.04
CA MET A 141 16.92 12.95 -0.35
C MET A 141 16.14 14.05 0.33
N ASP A 142 15.18 14.61 -0.38
CA ASP A 142 14.28 15.58 0.25
C ASP A 142 13.54 14.94 1.42
N PRO A 143 13.33 15.69 2.52
CA PRO A 143 12.62 15.19 3.68
C PRO A 143 11.18 14.90 3.31
N MET A 144 10.63 13.78 3.75
CA MET A 144 9.26 13.41 3.47
C MET A 144 8.31 14.04 4.49
N LYS A 145 7.22 14.66 4.02
CA LYS A 145 6.11 15.07 4.90
C LYS A 145 5.02 14.00 4.98
N LEU A 146 4.61 13.70 6.19
CA LEU A 146 3.59 12.72 6.53
C LEU A 146 2.54 13.36 7.44
N VAL A 147 1.26 13.16 7.15
CA VAL A 147 0.18 13.49 8.08
C VAL A 147 -0.33 12.22 8.75
N LYS A 148 -0.27 12.18 10.08
CA LYS A 148 -1.00 11.23 10.91
C LYS A 148 -2.37 11.83 11.21
N VAL A 149 -3.44 11.20 10.73
CA VAL A 149 -4.83 11.63 10.93
C VAL A 149 -5.63 10.49 11.54
N ARG A 150 -6.55 10.82 12.45
CA ARG A 150 -7.51 9.85 12.97
C ARG A 150 -8.76 9.87 12.10
N ASP A 151 -9.08 8.73 11.48
CA ASP A 151 -10.28 8.62 10.68
C ASP A 151 -11.52 8.75 11.55
N ALA A 152 -12.43 9.63 11.16
CA ALA A 152 -13.60 9.97 11.97
C ALA A 152 -14.59 8.79 12.11
N THR A 153 -14.63 7.89 11.12
CA THR A 153 -15.59 6.78 11.04
C THR A 153 -15.10 5.54 11.78
N THR A 154 -13.87 5.13 11.52
CA THR A 154 -13.23 3.92 12.03
C THR A 154 -12.45 4.14 13.32
N LYS A 155 -12.15 5.41 13.66
CA LYS A 155 -11.32 5.81 14.80
C LYS A 155 -9.86 5.33 14.75
N GLU A 156 -9.46 4.75 13.62
CA GLU A 156 -8.11 4.29 13.32
C GLU A 156 -7.19 5.46 12.92
N PHE A 157 -5.89 5.33 13.19
CA PHE A 157 -4.90 6.27 12.68
C PHE A 157 -4.42 5.85 11.30
N TYR A 158 -4.40 6.82 10.38
CA TYR A 158 -3.82 6.73 9.06
C TYR A 158 -2.62 7.64 8.98
N VAL A 159 -1.61 7.23 8.22
CA VAL A 159 -0.45 8.06 7.91
C VAL A 159 -0.34 8.16 6.39
N LEU A 160 -0.39 9.39 5.88
CA LEU A 160 -0.42 9.69 4.45
C LEU A 160 0.72 10.64 4.09
N ALA A 161 1.32 10.44 2.92
CA ALA A 161 2.33 11.34 2.39
C ALA A 161 1.68 12.60 1.84
N VAL A 162 2.25 13.77 2.12
CA VAL A 162 1.76 15.06 1.61
C VAL A 162 2.92 15.87 0.99
N PRO A 163 2.63 16.85 0.11
CA PRO A 163 3.65 17.70 -0.47
C PRO A 163 4.43 18.51 0.57
N HIS A 164 5.67 18.88 0.26
CA HIS A 164 6.49 19.68 1.18
C HIS A 164 5.96 21.10 1.40
N SER A 165 5.12 21.60 0.49
CA SER A 165 4.45 22.90 0.58
C SER A 165 3.33 22.95 1.62
N VAL A 166 2.94 21.81 2.19
CA VAL A 166 1.93 21.73 3.25
C VAL A 166 2.61 21.98 4.59
N HIS A 167 2.07 22.88 5.41
CA HIS A 167 2.64 23.28 6.70
C HIS A 167 1.70 23.08 7.90
N THR A 168 0.41 22.84 7.66
CA THR A 168 -0.56 22.58 8.74
C THR A 168 -1.24 21.22 8.59
N CYS A 169 -1.76 20.68 9.70
CA CYS A 169 -2.55 19.44 9.66
C CYS A 169 -3.81 19.60 8.79
N LYS A 170 -4.48 20.76 8.86
CA LYS A 170 -5.68 21.04 8.07
C LYS A 170 -5.40 21.04 6.57
N GLU A 171 -4.34 21.73 6.13
CA GLU A 171 -3.85 21.69 4.74
C GLU A 171 -3.57 20.26 4.27
N ALA A 172 -2.87 19.49 5.12
CA ALA A 172 -2.51 18.12 4.81
C ALA A 172 -3.74 17.25 4.58
N ILE A 173 -4.75 17.37 5.44
CA ILE A 173 -5.98 16.59 5.33
C ILE A 173 -6.77 17.04 4.10
N ALA A 174 -6.95 18.35 3.88
CA ALA A 174 -7.61 18.87 2.68
C ALA A 174 -6.97 18.32 1.38
N TRP A 175 -5.64 18.35 1.32
CA TRP A 175 -4.88 17.80 0.19
C TRP A 175 -5.13 16.31 -0.02
N THR A 176 -5.25 15.50 1.04
CA THR A 176 -5.54 14.06 0.92
C THR A 176 -6.92 13.77 0.33
N PHE A 177 -7.85 14.73 0.39
CA PHE A 177 -9.15 14.67 -0.27
C PHE A 177 -9.16 15.33 -1.66
N GLY A 178 -8.03 15.91 -2.10
CA GLY A 178 -7.94 16.65 -3.36
C GLY A 178 -8.66 18.00 -3.33
N LEU A 179 -8.79 18.61 -2.14
CA LEU A 179 -9.47 19.88 -1.91
C LEU A 179 -8.49 20.97 -1.46
N THR A 180 -8.84 22.24 -1.65
CA THR A 180 -8.16 23.36 -0.98
C THR A 180 -8.61 23.49 0.48
N ILE A 181 -7.91 24.32 1.26
CA ILE A 181 -8.29 24.59 2.65
C ILE A 181 -9.68 25.21 2.72
N GLU A 182 -9.99 26.14 1.81
CA GLU A 182 -11.25 26.88 1.76
C GLU A 182 -12.42 25.97 1.39
N GLU A 183 -12.18 24.98 0.53
CA GLU A 183 -13.15 23.95 0.16
C GLU A 183 -13.35 22.91 1.27
N TYR A 184 -12.32 22.68 2.08
CA TYR A 184 -12.32 21.70 3.16
C TYR A 184 -13.03 22.24 4.41
N ASN A 185 -14.36 22.09 4.43
CA ASN A 185 -15.25 22.42 5.56
C ASN A 185 -15.94 21.17 6.12
N PRO A 186 -15.21 20.31 6.85
CA PRO A 186 -15.80 19.12 7.46
C PRO A 186 -16.87 19.47 8.50
N ILE A 187 -18.00 18.76 8.45
CA ILE A 187 -19.13 18.92 9.39
C ILE A 187 -18.73 18.48 10.82
N LYS A 188 -17.71 17.62 10.94
CA LYS A 188 -17.07 17.21 12.20
C LYS A 188 -15.56 17.06 11.99
N GLU A 189 -14.78 17.84 12.71
CA GLU A 189 -13.35 17.59 12.94
C GLU A 189 -13.14 16.86 14.27
N THR A 190 -12.03 16.14 14.39
CA THR A 190 -11.62 15.41 15.61
C THR A 190 -10.97 16.32 16.64
#